data_AF-A0A2P5DTU1-F1
#
_entry.id   AF-A0A2P5DTU1-F1
#
_cell.length_a   1.000
_cell.length_b   1.000
_cell.length_c   1.000
_cell.angle_alpha   90.00
_cell.angle_beta   90.00
_cell.angle_gamma   90.00
#
_symmetry.space_group_name_H-M   'P 1'
#
loop_
_entity.id
_entity.type
_entity.pdbx_description
1 polymer ?
#
loop_
_entity_poly.entity_id
_entity_poly.type
_entity_poly.pdbx_seq_one_letter_code
_entity_poly.pdbx_strand_id
1 'polypeptide(L)'
;YAMVGEPSKQGDVYSYGILTLEMFTGKRPTDEMFKDDFNLHNFVKMALPERLVQIVDYSLLPGETEETAVRREHGGNYINDGGFDNLNQISTHLQKCLVSVLEIGLACSRESPNERLSMANVIKEIQHIKNAYLGLGIHGQRQRIS
;
A
#
# COMPACT_ATOMS: atom_id res chain seq x y z
N TYR A 1 -15.69 16.77 6.87
CA TYR A 1 -15.25 18.14 6.53
C TYR A 1 -14.60 18.14 5.15
N ALA A 2 -15.28 18.67 4.14
CA ALA A 2 -14.60 19.26 3.00
C ALA A 2 -14.84 20.76 3.14
N MET A 3 -13.87 21.48 3.71
CA MET A 3 -13.79 22.90 3.41
C MET A 3 -13.50 22.97 1.92
N VAL A 4 -14.42 23.53 1.14
CA VAL A 4 -14.22 23.82 -0.28
C VAL A 4 -13.14 24.91 -0.36
N GLY A 5 -11.90 24.50 -0.20
CA GLY A 5 -10.74 25.24 -0.65
C GLY A 5 -10.69 25.14 -2.17
N GLU A 6 -10.14 26.16 -2.81
CA GLU A 6 -9.90 26.12 -4.25
C GLU A 6 -9.06 24.87 -4.59
N PRO A 7 -9.40 24.15 -5.68
CA PRO A 7 -8.57 23.05 -6.17
C PRO A 7 -7.12 23.48 -6.27
N SER A 8 -6.21 22.69 -5.70
CA SER A 8 -4.79 23.01 -5.70
C SER A 8 -3.98 21.75 -5.84
N LYS A 9 -2.79 21.87 -6.45
CA LYS A 9 -1.84 20.77 -6.60
C LYS A 9 -1.55 20.07 -5.27
N GLN A 10 -1.45 20.85 -4.19
CA GLN A 10 -1.19 20.31 -2.85
C GLN A 10 -2.41 19.63 -2.24
N GLY A 11 -3.62 20.14 -2.53
CA GLY A 11 -4.88 19.47 -2.18
C GLY A 11 -5.03 18.13 -2.90
N ASP A 12 -4.66 18.06 -4.17
CA ASP A 12 -4.68 16.82 -4.97
C ASP A 12 -3.70 15.79 -4.40
N VAL A 13 -2.48 16.21 -4.05
CA VAL A 13 -1.47 15.35 -3.39
C VAL A 13 -1.99 14.81 -2.06
N TYR A 14 -2.61 15.66 -1.24
CA TYR A 14 -3.17 15.22 0.04
C TYR A 14 -4.28 14.19 -0.17
N SER A 15 -5.19 14.47 -1.09
CA SER A 15 -6.31 13.57 -1.43
C SER A 15 -5.78 12.24 -1.96
N TYR A 16 -4.75 12.25 -2.81
CA TYR A 16 -4.06 11.05 -3.26
C TYR A 16 -3.48 10.24 -2.10
N GLY A 17 -2.84 10.90 -1.13
CA GLY A 17 -2.32 10.27 0.06
C GLY A 17 -3.41 9.56 0.86
N ILE A 18 -4.51 10.26 1.15
CA ILE A 18 -5.66 9.68 1.87
C ILE A 18 -6.27 8.50 1.12
N LEU A 19 -6.48 8.63 -0.19
CA LEU A 19 -7.01 7.54 -1.02
C LEU A 19 -6.11 6.32 -1.04
N THR A 20 -4.79 6.53 -1.04
CA THR A 20 -3.81 5.43 -0.95
C THR A 20 -3.92 4.72 0.39
N LEU A 21 -3.99 5.48 1.50
CA LEU A 21 -4.17 4.88 2.83
C LEU A 21 -5.51 4.14 2.94
N GLU A 22 -6.59 4.73 2.42
CA GLU A 22 -7.93 4.12 2.41
C GLU A 22 -7.93 2.81 1.62
N MET A 23 -7.37 2.82 0.42
CA MET A 23 -7.27 1.64 -0.44
C MET A 23 -6.55 0.51 0.28
N PHE A 24 -5.35 0.76 0.81
CA PHE A 24 -4.52 -0.30 1.39
C PHE A 24 -4.97 -0.79 2.77
N THR A 25 -5.81 -0.03 3.47
CA THR A 25 -6.34 -0.41 4.79
C THR A 25 -7.79 -0.88 4.78
N GLY A 26 -8.52 -0.60 3.69
CA GLY A 26 -9.95 -0.83 3.59
C GLY A 26 -10.79 0.04 4.54
N LYS A 27 -10.17 1.06 5.18
CA LYS A 27 -10.83 1.95 6.15
C LYS A 27 -11.19 3.28 5.53
N ARG A 28 -12.43 3.72 5.72
CA ARG A 28 -12.86 5.01 5.18
C ARG A 28 -12.34 6.12 6.09
N PRO A 29 -11.84 7.24 5.56
CA PRO A 29 -11.43 8.40 6.37
C PRO A 29 -12.56 8.98 7.23
N THR A 30 -13.82 8.63 6.90
CA THR A 30 -15.05 9.04 7.59
C THR A 30 -15.60 7.96 8.52
N ASP A 31 -14.89 6.86 8.75
CA ASP A 31 -15.33 5.83 9.69
C ASP A 31 -15.48 6.42 11.10
N GLU A 32 -16.46 5.94 11.85
CA GLU A 32 -16.80 6.46 13.18
C GLU A 32 -15.65 6.40 14.19
N MET A 33 -14.64 5.56 13.94
CA MET A 33 -13.44 5.47 14.77
C MET A 33 -12.48 6.65 14.58
N PHE A 34 -12.62 7.44 13.51
CA PHE A 34 -11.78 8.60 13.18
C PHE A 34 -12.49 9.90 13.57
N LYS A 35 -12.44 10.20 14.87
CA LYS A 35 -13.00 11.42 15.48
C LYS A 35 -11.96 12.07 16.39
N ASP A 36 -12.22 13.30 16.81
CA ASP A 36 -11.47 13.99 17.87
C ASP A 36 -9.94 13.91 17.66
N ASP A 37 -9.46 14.55 16.58
CA ASP A 37 -8.07 14.60 16.10
C ASP A 37 -7.44 13.25 15.69
N PHE A 38 -8.14 12.14 15.89
CA PHE A 38 -7.74 10.84 15.36
C PHE A 38 -8.28 10.65 13.94
N ASN A 39 -7.38 10.33 13.01
CA ASN A 39 -7.70 10.19 11.60
C ASN A 39 -6.93 9.02 10.97
N LEU A 40 -7.27 8.69 9.72
CA LEU A 40 -6.66 7.59 8.98
C LEU A 40 -5.13 7.72 8.84
N HIS A 41 -4.61 8.94 8.67
CA HIS A 41 -3.16 9.19 8.63
C HIS A 41 -2.50 8.77 9.96
N ASN A 42 -3.04 9.24 11.09
CA ASN A 42 -2.50 8.92 12.41
C ASN A 42 -2.63 7.43 12.74
N PHE A 43 -3.73 6.79 12.35
CA PHE A 43 -3.93 5.34 12.48
C PHE A 43 -2.82 4.54 11.79
N VAL A 44 -2.52 4.85 10.52
CA VAL A 44 -1.46 4.16 9.77
C VAL A 44 -0.08 4.50 10.34
N LYS A 45 0.18 5.77 10.63
CA LYS A 45 1.47 6.24 11.19
C LYS A 45 1.82 5.52 12.49
N MET A 46 0.84 5.28 13.35
CA MET A 46 1.06 4.59 14.63
C MET A 46 1.28 3.09 14.48
N ALA A 47 0.83 2.49 13.38
CA ALA A 47 0.90 1.06 13.14
C ALA A 47 2.18 0.62 12.41
N LEU A 48 2.81 1.48 11.63
CA LEU A 48 3.98 1.10 10.83
C LEU A 48 5.31 1.21 11.60
N PRO A 49 6.28 0.33 11.27
CA PRO A 49 6.12 -0.89 10.45
C PRO A 49 5.59 -2.11 11.23
N GLU A 50 5.60 -2.09 12.56
CA GLU A 50 5.48 -3.29 13.40
C GLU A 50 4.11 -3.98 13.35
N ARG A 51 3.04 -3.21 13.10
CA ARG A 51 1.64 -3.69 13.07
C ARG A 51 1.05 -3.65 11.67
N LEU A 52 1.87 -3.65 10.62
CA LEU A 52 1.42 -3.65 9.21
C LEU A 52 0.31 -4.67 8.95
N VAL A 53 0.52 -5.92 9.38
CA VAL A 53 -0.39 -7.03 9.13
C VAL A 53 -1.78 -6.76 9.71
N GLN A 54 -1.91 -5.95 10.77
CA GLN A 54 -3.19 -5.67 11.43
C GLN A 54 -3.99 -4.56 10.74
N ILE A 55 -3.34 -3.77 9.88
CA ILE A 55 -3.96 -2.58 9.28
C ILE A 55 -4.20 -2.71 7.78
N VAL A 56 -3.57 -3.67 7.10
CA VAL A 56 -3.73 -3.88 5.66
C VAL A 56 -5.03 -4.64 5.37
N ASP A 57 -5.72 -4.24 4.31
CA ASP A 57 -6.86 -4.98 3.78
C ASP A 57 -6.39 -6.29 3.13
N TYR A 58 -6.76 -7.41 3.74
CA TYR A 58 -6.40 -8.74 3.25
C TYR A 58 -7.00 -9.09 1.89
N SER A 59 -8.07 -8.42 1.47
CA SER A 59 -8.65 -8.62 0.13
C SER A 59 -7.72 -8.16 -1.00
N LEU A 60 -6.74 -7.30 -0.69
CA LEU A 60 -5.70 -6.87 -1.62
C LEU A 60 -4.53 -7.83 -1.73
N LEU A 61 -4.41 -8.78 -0.81
CA LEU A 61 -3.34 -9.77 -0.87
C LEU A 61 -3.68 -10.79 -1.96
N PRO A 62 -2.66 -11.37 -2.62
CA PRO A 62 -2.88 -12.46 -3.55
C PRO A 62 -3.54 -13.63 -2.81
N GLY A 63 -4.85 -13.78 -2.97
CA GLY A 63 -5.51 -15.05 -2.71
C GLY A 63 -5.04 -16.02 -3.78
N GLU A 64 -4.92 -17.30 -3.44
CA GLU A 64 -4.72 -18.36 -4.43
C GLU A 64 -5.99 -18.49 -5.31
N THR A 65 -6.27 -17.49 -6.14
CA THR A 65 -7.02 -17.71 -7.37
C THR A 65 -6.00 -18.17 -8.39
N GLU A 66 -5.86 -19.49 -8.46
CA GLU A 66 -5.42 -20.31 -9.59
C GLU A 66 -5.29 -19.55 -10.94
N GLU A 67 -4.27 -18.71 -11.09
CA GLU A 67 -3.75 -18.28 -12.39
C GLU A 67 -2.49 -19.07 -12.76
N THR A 68 -2.33 -20.27 -12.18
CA THR A 68 -1.61 -21.34 -12.86
C THR A 68 -2.54 -21.98 -13.87
N ALA A 69 -2.76 -21.31 -15.00
CA ALA A 69 -3.10 -21.99 -16.25
C ALA A 69 -1.89 -22.81 -16.74
N VAL A 70 -1.42 -23.75 -15.92
CA VAL A 70 -0.53 -24.83 -16.32
C VAL A 70 -1.39 -26.07 -16.36
N ARG A 71 -1.84 -26.38 -17.58
CA ARG A 71 -2.29 -27.69 -18.07
C ARG A 71 -2.00 -28.84 -17.09
N ARG A 72 -3.04 -29.45 -16.52
CA ARG A 72 -3.13 -30.89 -16.26
C ARG A 72 -4.56 -31.28 -15.86
N GLU A 73 -5.10 -32.21 -16.64
CA GLU A 73 -6.29 -32.98 -16.32
C GLU A 73 -6.00 -33.92 -15.14
N HIS A 74 -6.87 -33.95 -14.12
CA HIS A 74 -7.51 -35.14 -13.54
C HIS A 74 -8.06 -34.83 -12.15
N GLY A 75 -9.32 -35.22 -11.95
CA GLY A 75 -10.11 -34.89 -10.78
C GLY A 75 -9.60 -35.47 -9.45
N GLY A 76 -9.91 -34.73 -8.40
CA GLY A 76 -9.80 -35.15 -7.01
C GLY A 76 -10.79 -34.33 -6.17
N ASN A 77 -11.60 -35.03 -5.39
CA ASN A 77 -12.67 -34.50 -4.54
C ASN A 77 -12.04 -33.88 -3.29
N TYR A 78 -12.22 -32.58 -3.03
CA TYR A 78 -11.70 -31.94 -1.82
C TYR A 78 -12.83 -31.31 -1.01
N ILE A 79 -13.15 -31.96 0.11
CA ILE A 79 -13.72 -31.28 1.27
C ILE A 79 -12.55 -30.49 1.88
N ASN A 80 -12.62 -29.16 1.88
CA ASN A 80 -11.73 -28.33 2.69
C ASN A 80 -12.60 -27.39 3.54
N ASP A 81 -12.97 -27.91 4.71
CA ASP A 81 -13.19 -27.12 5.91
C ASP A 81 -11.81 -26.66 6.39
N GLY A 82 -11.55 -25.35 6.41
CA GLY A 82 -10.22 -24.83 6.74
C GLY A 82 -9.99 -23.37 6.40
N GLY A 83 -11.01 -22.52 6.53
CA GLY A 83 -10.86 -21.08 6.41
C GLY A 83 -10.20 -20.48 7.66
N PHE A 84 -8.88 -20.65 7.85
CA PHE A 84 -8.16 -19.86 8.87
C PHE A 84 -6.62 -19.73 8.73
N ASP A 85 -5.93 -20.37 7.78
CA ASP A 85 -4.44 -20.45 7.83
C ASP A 85 -3.65 -19.50 6.89
N ASN A 86 -4.27 -18.49 6.28
CA ASN A 86 -3.65 -17.74 5.17
C ASN A 86 -2.90 -16.43 5.54
N LEU A 87 -2.64 -16.17 6.83
CA LEU A 87 -2.00 -14.91 7.25
C LEU A 87 -0.46 -14.99 7.34
N ASN A 88 0.08 -16.20 7.50
CA ASN A 88 1.51 -16.42 7.74
C ASN A 88 2.40 -16.40 6.48
N GLN A 89 1.84 -16.15 5.29
CA GLN A 89 2.57 -16.25 4.01
C GLN A 89 2.65 -14.95 3.20
N ILE A 90 2.43 -13.77 3.79
CA ILE A 90 2.78 -12.52 3.09
C ILE A 90 4.30 -12.50 2.90
N SER A 91 4.76 -12.62 1.66
CA SER A 91 6.20 -12.63 1.35
C SER A 91 6.87 -11.38 1.93
N THR A 92 8.09 -11.53 2.44
CA THR A 92 8.85 -10.41 3.02
C THR A 92 9.05 -9.26 2.03
N HIS A 93 9.07 -9.55 0.74
CA HIS A 93 9.09 -8.56 -0.34
C HIS A 93 7.77 -7.79 -0.46
N LEU A 94 6.63 -8.48 -0.38
CA LEU A 94 5.33 -7.83 -0.39
C LEU A 94 5.12 -6.97 0.86
N GLN A 95 5.53 -7.44 2.04
CA GLN A 95 5.50 -6.62 3.27
C GLN A 95 6.29 -5.32 3.09
N LYS A 96 7.52 -5.39 2.55
CA LYS A 96 8.33 -4.20 2.25
C LYS A 96 7.63 -3.27 1.27
N CYS A 97 7.01 -3.80 0.21
CA CYS A 97 6.27 -2.99 -0.76
C CYS A 97 5.09 -2.27 -0.10
N LEU A 98 4.32 -2.98 0.73
CA LEU A 98 3.18 -2.42 1.45
C LEU A 98 3.61 -1.31 2.41
N VAL A 99 4.70 -1.51 3.18
CA VAL A 99 5.27 -0.46 4.03
C VAL A 99 5.63 0.76 3.19
N SER A 100 6.38 0.59 2.10
CA SER A 100 6.80 1.72 1.25
C SER A 100 5.62 2.47 0.62
N VAL A 101 4.56 1.77 0.19
CA VAL A 101 3.36 2.42 -0.36
C VAL A 101 2.62 3.21 0.71
N LEU A 102 2.46 2.66 1.92
CA LEU A 102 1.82 3.36 3.02
C LEU A 102 2.65 4.56 3.50
N GLU A 103 3.98 4.46 3.49
CA GLU A 103 4.87 5.59 3.77
C GLU A 103 4.72 6.73 2.74
N ILE A 104 4.54 6.40 1.45
CA ILE A 104 4.18 7.38 0.42
C ILE A 104 2.83 8.02 0.76
N GLY A 105 1.83 7.21 1.11
CA GLY A 105 0.52 7.70 1.54
C GLY A 105 0.59 8.69 2.71
N LEU A 106 1.41 8.38 3.73
CA LEU A 106 1.68 9.26 4.88
C LEU A 106 2.39 10.55 4.44
N ALA A 107 3.42 10.46 3.60
CA ALA A 107 4.16 11.63 3.15
C ALA A 107 3.28 12.57 2.30
N CYS A 108 2.39 12.03 1.46
CA CYS A 108 1.43 12.81 0.68
C CYS A 108 0.35 13.48 1.55
N SER A 109 -0.09 12.82 2.62
CA SER A 109 -1.19 13.27 3.49
C SER A 109 -0.73 14.07 4.72
N ARG A 110 0.47 14.65 4.70
CA ARG A 110 0.89 15.57 5.78
C ARG A 110 0.02 16.82 5.83
N GLU A 111 -0.23 17.34 7.03
CA GLU A 111 -1.03 18.56 7.20
C GLU A 111 -0.39 19.76 6.52
N SER A 112 0.93 19.96 6.69
CA SER A 112 1.69 21.02 6.05
C SER A 112 1.92 20.74 4.56
N PRO A 113 1.44 21.60 3.63
CA PRO A 113 1.65 21.43 2.19
C PRO A 113 3.13 21.35 1.77
N ASN A 114 4.01 22.03 2.50
CA ASN A 114 5.44 22.09 2.18
C ASN A 114 6.20 20.81 2.54
N GLU A 115 5.61 19.97 3.40
CA GLU A 115 6.19 18.69 3.78
C GLU A 115 5.70 17.54 2.91
N ARG A 116 4.70 17.79 2.04
CA ARG A 116 4.13 16.76 1.17
C ARG A 116 5.08 16.43 0.03
N LEU A 117 5.13 15.15 -0.35
CA LEU A 117 5.82 14.74 -1.56
C LEU A 117 5.21 15.39 -2.80
N SER A 118 6.05 15.79 -3.76
CA SER A 118 5.57 16.19 -5.07
C SER A 118 5.11 14.96 -5.86
N MET A 119 4.12 15.10 -6.75
CA MET A 119 3.68 13.99 -7.59
C MET A 119 4.81 13.39 -8.46
N ALA A 120 5.80 14.19 -8.85
CA ALA A 120 6.98 13.70 -9.56
C ALA A 120 7.78 12.71 -8.70
N ASN A 121 7.97 13.00 -7.41
CA ASN A 121 8.63 12.10 -6.48
C ASN A 121 7.76 10.87 -6.19
N VAL A 122 6.45 11.05 -6.01
CA VAL A 122 5.50 9.93 -5.83
C VAL A 122 5.61 8.92 -6.97
N ILE A 123 5.57 9.38 -8.23
CA ILE A 123 5.70 8.51 -9.41
C ILE A 123 7.02 7.76 -9.39
N LYS A 124 8.12 8.45 -9.09
CA LYS A 124 9.46 7.85 -9.02
C LYS A 124 9.52 6.74 -7.96
N GLU A 125 9.00 6.99 -6.76
CA GLU A 125 8.99 5.99 -5.68
C GLU A 125 8.09 4.80 -6.00
N ILE A 126 6.89 5.04 -6.56
CA ILE A 126 6.00 3.95 -6.98
C ILE A 126 6.63 3.10 -8.08
N GLN A 127 7.29 3.71 -9.05
CA GLN A 127 8.03 2.97 -10.09
C GLN A 127 9.17 2.14 -9.48
N HIS A 128 9.87 2.69 -8.49
CA HIS A 128 10.91 1.97 -7.76
C HIS A 128 10.33 0.75 -7.03
N ILE A 129 9.23 0.92 -6.28
CA ILE A 129 8.53 -0.16 -5.58
C ILE A 129 8.05 -1.22 -6.57
N LYS A 130 7.40 -0.81 -7.67
CA LYS A 130 6.93 -1.74 -8.72
C LYS A 130 8.07 -2.57 -9.30
N ASN A 131 9.19 -1.93 -9.62
CA ASN A 131 10.34 -2.61 -10.19
C ASN A 131 10.99 -3.57 -9.19
N ALA A 132 11.08 -3.18 -7.92
CA ALA A 132 11.56 -4.05 -6.85
C ALA A 132 10.63 -5.26 -6.62
N TYR A 133 9.32 -5.06 -6.69
CA TYR A 133 8.31 -6.12 -6.56
C TYR A 133 8.37 -7.11 -7.73
N LEU A 134 8.47 -6.62 -8.97
CA LEU A 134 8.53 -7.44 -10.18
C LEU A 134 9.92 -8.05 -10.44
N GLY A 135 10.91 -7.82 -9.56
CA GLY A 135 12.27 -8.30 -9.75
C GLY A 135 13.02 -7.64 -10.93
N LEU A 136 12.49 -6.54 -11.46
CA LEU A 136 13.10 -5.73 -12.51
C LEU A 136 14.13 -4.80 -11.84
N GLY A 137 15.25 -5.35 -11.37
CA GLY A 137 16.30 -4.58 -10.74
C GLY A 137 16.77 -3.44 -11.66
N ILE A 138 16.61 -2.18 -11.23
CA ILE A 138 17.33 -1.07 -11.85
C ILE A 138 18.78 -1.24 -11.42
N HIS A 139 19.56 -1.94 -12.24
CA HIS A 139 21.00 -1.93 -12.21
C HIS A 139 21.45 -0.47 -12.39
N GLY A 140 21.72 0.21 -11.28
CA GLY A 140 22.44 1.47 -11.30
C GLY A 140 23.84 1.21 -11.85
N GLN A 141 24.05 1.45 -13.14
CA GLN A 141 25.39 1.56 -13.68
C GLN A 141 26.11 2.72 -13.00
N ARG A 142 27.08 2.38 -12.16
CA ARG A 142 28.24 3.24 -11.92
C ARG A 142 29.48 2.39 -11.65
N GLN A 143 29.88 1.61 -12.65
CA GLN A 143 31.29 1.30 -12.81
C GLN A 143 31.87 2.36 -13.75
N ARG A 144 32.53 3.36 -13.16
CA ARG A 144 33.59 4.08 -13.87
C ARG A 144 34.74 3.07 -13.96
N ILE A 145 34.97 2.59 -15.18
CA ILE A 145 36.18 1.88 -15.56
C ILE A 145 37.35 2.87 -15.37
N SER A 146 38.45 2.32 -14.87
CA SER A 146 39.75 2.97 -14.59
C SER A 146 40.28 3.85 -15.71
#